data_AF-A0A1G7LGY5-F1
#
_entry.id   AF-A0A1G7LGY5-F1
#
_cell.length_a   1.000
_cell.length_b   1.000
_cell.length_c   1.000
_cell.angle_alpha   90.00
_cell.angle_beta   90.00
_cell.angle_gamma   90.00
#
_symmetry.space_group_name_H-M   'P 1'
#
loop_
_entity.id
_entity.type
_entity.pdbx_description
1 polymer ?
#
loop_
_entity_poly.entity_id
_entity_poly.type
_entity_poly.pdbx_seq_one_letter_code
_entity_poly.pdbx_strand_id
1 'polypeptide(L)' 'MEAPFEATSWDGITGAIYAGYGSVEGLWLALVLTMVVVAIVLGWRHEKHAYNAVKPKD' A
#
# COMPACT_ATOMS: atom_id res chain seq x y z
N MET A 1 -22.18 19.30 6.90
CA MET A 1 -20.93 20.05 6.80
C MET A 1 -20.82 20.44 5.34
N GLU A 2 -20.96 21.73 5.02
CA GLU A 2 -20.70 22.21 3.66
C GLU A 2 -19.23 21.90 3.36
N ALA A 3 -18.92 21.34 2.19
CA ALA A 3 -17.56 20.96 1.86
C ALA A 3 -16.64 22.20 1.92
N PRO A 4 -15.39 22.10 2.40
CA PRO A 4 -14.45 23.23 2.50
C PRO A 4 -13.97 23.75 1.12
N PHE A 5 -14.67 23.38 0.05
CA PHE A 5 -14.39 23.76 -1.34
C PHE A 5 -15.71 23.88 -2.10
N GLU A 6 -15.77 24.83 -3.05
CA GLU A 6 -16.90 24.93 -3.97
C GLU A 6 -16.78 23.86 -5.06
N ALA A 7 -17.56 22.78 -4.94
CA ALA A 7 -17.62 21.67 -5.91
C ALA A 7 -18.23 22.06 -7.27
N THR A 8 -18.55 23.34 -7.46
CA THR A 8 -19.08 23.93 -8.69
C THR A 8 -17.99 24.42 -9.63
N SER A 9 -16.73 24.44 -9.18
CA SER A 9 -15.58 24.88 -9.97
C SER A 9 -14.54 23.77 -10.14
N TRP A 10 -13.92 23.72 -11.33
CA TRP A 10 -12.80 22.82 -11.60
C TRP A 10 -11.61 23.09 -10.67
N ASP A 11 -11.42 24.33 -10.23
CA ASP A 11 -10.38 24.72 -9.29
C ASP A 11 -10.58 24.09 -7.91
N GLY A 12 -11.81 24.10 -7.37
CA GLY A 12 -12.15 23.45 -6.10
C GLY A 12 -11.98 21.92 -6.13
N ILE A 13 -12.36 21.27 -7.24
CA ILE A 13 -12.19 19.82 -7.42
C ILE A 13 -10.70 19.47 -7.53
N THR A 14 -9.95 20.24 -8.32
CA THR A 14 -8.51 20.04 -8.54
C THR A 14 -7.75 20.25 -7.24
N GLY A 15 -8.06 21.31 -6.50
CA GLY A 15 -7.50 21.58 -5.18
C GLY A 15 -7.79 20.48 -4.15
N ALA A 16 -8.99 19.87 -4.17
CA ALA A 16 -9.31 18.75 -3.28
C ALA A 16 -8.53 17.46 -3.62
N ILE A 17 -8.39 17.14 -4.91
CA ILE A 17 -7.58 16.02 -5.38
C ILE A 17 -6.11 16.21 -4.97
N TYR A 18 -5.59 17.43 -5.11
CA TYR A 18 -4.21 17.73 -4.75
C TYR A 18 -3.97 18.01 -3.26
N ALA A 19 -4.99 18.37 -2.46
CA ALA A 19 -4.86 18.52 -1.01
C ALA A 19 -4.57 17.17 -0.31
N GLY A 20 -5.07 16.07 -0.87
CA GLY A 20 -4.66 14.71 -0.47
C GLY A 20 -3.28 14.31 -1.01
N TYR A 21 -2.85 14.95 -2.09
CA TYR A 21 -1.59 14.72 -2.79
C TYR A 21 -0.45 15.46 -2.05
N GLY A 22 0.15 14.77 -1.07
CA GLY A 22 1.32 15.25 -0.33
C GLY A 22 1.20 15.16 1.19
N SER A 23 -0.02 15.12 1.76
CA SER A 23 -0.21 15.03 3.22
C SER A 23 -0.09 13.61 3.77
N VAL A 24 -0.51 12.61 3.00
CA VAL A 24 -0.49 11.18 3.40
C VAL A 24 0.26 10.28 2.43
N GLU A 25 0.84 10.85 1.37
CA GLU A 25 1.53 10.10 0.33
C GLU A 25 2.68 9.25 0.88
N GLY A 26 3.53 9.81 1.75
CA GLY A 26 4.63 9.06 2.39
C GLY A 26 4.14 7.91 3.27
N LEU A 27 3.05 8.10 4.01
CA LEU A 27 2.42 7.04 4.80
C LEU A 27 1.83 5.95 3.91
N TRP A 28 1.20 6.33 2.80
CA TRP A 28 0.63 5.40 1.83
C TRP A 28 1.71 4.57 1.15
N LEU A 29 2.80 5.19 0.71
CA LEU A 29 3.96 4.50 0.14
C LEU A 29 4.61 3.54 1.14
N ALA A 30 4.77 3.97 2.40
CA ALA A 30 5.32 3.11 3.45
C ALA A 30 4.41 1.90 3.73
N LEU A 31 3.09 2.09 3.73
CA LEU A 31 2.11 1.01 3.90
C LEU A 31 2.21 0.00 2.75
N VAL A 32 2.19 0.47 1.51
CA VAL A 32 2.29 -0.38 0.31
C VAL A 32 3.61 -1.15 0.31
N LEU A 33 4.73 -0.47 0.59
CA LEU A 33 6.04 -1.12 0.69
C LEU A 33 6.06 -2.21 1.76
N THR A 34 5.48 -1.93 2.93
CA THR A 34 5.36 -2.89 4.02
C THR A 34 4.57 -4.13 3.57
N MET A 35 3.46 -3.94 2.87
CA MET A 35 2.66 -5.05 2.32
C MET A 35 3.45 -5.91 1.33
N VAL A 36 4.23 -5.28 0.45
CA VAL A 36 5.13 -5.99 -0.49
C VAL A 36 6.17 -6.83 0.26
N VAL A 37 6.84 -6.24 1.26
CA VAL A 37 7.84 -6.96 2.07
C VAL A 37 7.22 -8.15 2.79
N VAL A 38 6.04 -7.98 3.39
CA VAL A 38 5.31 -9.06 4.07
C VAL A 38 4.97 -10.18 3.10
N ALA A 39 4.49 -9.87 1.90
CA ALA A 39 4.17 -10.88 0.88
C ALA A 39 5.40 -11.71 0.49
N ILE A 40 6.56 -11.06 0.28
CA ILE A 40 7.82 -11.74 -0.03
C ILE A 40 8.25 -12.67 1.12
N VAL A 41 8.22 -12.18 2.36
CA VAL A 41 8.62 -12.98 3.54
C VAL A 41 7.70 -14.18 3.73
N LEU A 42 6.39 -14.01 3.59
CA LEU A 42 5.43 -15.11 3.72
C LEU A 42 5.58 -16.13 2.58
N GLY A 43 5.78 -15.67 1.34
CA GLY A 43 6.05 -16.53 0.19
C GLY A 43 7.31 -17.38 0.40
N TRP A 44 8.42 -16.75 0.79
CA TRP A 44 9.67 -17.45 1.10
C TRP A 44 9.50 -18.48 2.22
N ARG A 45 8.76 -18.13 3.29
CA ARG A 45 8.48 -19.08 4.38
C ARG A 45 7.65 -20.26 3.91
N HIS A 46 6.65 -20.03 3.06
CA HIS A 46 5.81 -21.08 2.48
C HIS A 46 6.63 -22.04 1.61
N GLU A 47 7.47 -21.50 0.72
CA GLU A 47 8.36 -22.31 -0.13
C GLU A 47 9.38 -23.10 0.68
N LYS A 48 10.01 -22.48 1.68
CA LYS A 48 10.96 -23.18 2.57
C LYS A 48 10.30 -24.32 3.33
N HIS A 49 9.06 -24.12 3.79
CA HIS A 49 8.30 -25.18 4.46
C HIS A 49 8.01 -26.34 3.50
N ALA A 50 7.53 -26.05 2.30
CA ALA A 50 7.28 -27.06 1.27
C ALA A 50 8.56 -27.83 0.91
N TYR A 51 9.68 -27.12 0.71
CA TYR A 51 10.97 -27.73 0.42
C TYR A 51 11.42 -28.69 1.53
N ASN A 52 11.34 -28.26 2.80
CA ASN A 52 11.71 -29.11 3.93
C ASN A 52 10.78 -30.32 4.12
N ALA A 53 9.50 -30.21 3.75
CA ALA A 53 8.55 -31.30 3.84
C ALA A 53 8.83 -32.43 2.83
N VAL A 54 9.39 -32.09 1.67
CA VAL A 54 9.70 -33.05 0.60
C VAL A 54 11.17 -33.44 0.52
N LYS A 55 12.06 -32.73 1.23
CA LYS A 55 13.50 -33.02 1.21
C LYS A 55 13.74 -34.43 1.79
N PRO A 56 14.38 -35.34 1.04
CA PRO A 56 14.81 -36.63 1.57
C PRO A 56 15.77 -36.41 2.76
N LYS A 57 15.61 -37.22 3.82
CA LYS A 57 16.63 -37.33 4.85
C LYS A 57 17.82 -38.08 4.23
N ASP A 58 18.93 -37.37 4.07
CA ASP A 58 20.25 -38.00 3.88
C ASP A 58 20.63 -38.80 5.14
#